data_AF-A0A101F7V9-F1
#
_entry.id   AF-A0A101F7V9-F1
#
_cell.length_a   1.000
_cell.length_b   1.000
_cell.length_c   1.000
_cell.angle_alpha   90.00
_cell.angle_beta   90.00
_cell.angle_gamma   90.00
#
_symmetry.space_group_name_H-M   'P 1'
#
loop_
_entity.id
_entity.type
_entity.pdbx_description
1 polymer ?
#
loop_
_entity_poly.entity_id
_entity_poly.type
_entity_poly.pdbx_seq_one_letter_code
_entity_poly.pdbx_strand_id
1 'polypeptide(L)'
;MVLSSLYELARRVAARAEDLRLDCEELLLKIEHPLEDSFLEVLPPMPGAEARWDGRVLKFVVPDYPPRVSARGSYERKVRDRWLGAMINAYTEADLHLRFEKAFIVIALYLPYSLEWDPDNRTIKHIINAIRYLRLVETDSWRHVSYAVVGEVDKANPRTEVYVFEWPWNGPVPLVEALTRNGSKGTS
;
A
#
# COMPACT_ATOMS: atom_id res chain seq x y z
N MET A 1 -20.34 9.20 28.59
CA MET A 1 -19.46 10.38 28.45
C MET A 1 -17.98 10.05 28.62
N VAL A 2 -17.57 9.29 29.65
CA VAL A 2 -16.16 8.96 29.94
C VAL A 2 -15.50 8.07 28.88
N LEU A 3 -16.22 7.08 28.34
CA LEU A 3 -15.70 6.16 27.31
C LEU A 3 -15.33 6.86 25.98
N SER A 4 -16.09 7.87 25.57
CA SER A 4 -15.81 8.65 24.36
C SER A 4 -14.54 9.49 24.51
N SER A 5 -14.28 10.04 25.70
CA SER A 5 -13.06 10.81 25.99
C SER A 5 -11.80 9.94 25.99
N LEU A 6 -11.88 8.74 26.59
CA LEU A 6 -10.80 7.74 26.58
C LEU A 6 -10.48 7.26 25.16
N TYR A 7 -11.50 7.02 24.34
CA TYR A 7 -11.33 6.65 22.94
C TYR A 7 -10.60 7.74 22.13
N GLU A 8 -11.02 9.01 22.28
CA GLU A 8 -10.37 10.14 21.59
C GLU A 8 -8.93 10.40 22.08
N LEU A 9 -8.64 10.13 23.36
CA LEU A 9 -7.28 10.16 23.88
C LEU A 9 -6.42 9.05 23.25
N ALA A 10 -6.93 7.80 23.23
CA ALA A 10 -6.24 6.67 22.63
C ALA A 10 -5.97 6.89 21.13
N ARG A 11 -6.93 7.46 20.40
CA ARG A 11 -6.78 7.82 18.98
C ARG A 11 -5.65 8.85 18.77
N ARG A 12 -5.57 9.88 19.62
CA ARG A 12 -4.50 10.89 19.54
C ARG A 12 -3.13 10.31 19.86
N VAL A 13 -3.04 9.44 20.87
CA VAL A 13 -1.79 8.75 21.20
C VAL A 13 -1.34 7.83 20.05
N ALA A 14 -2.26 7.07 19.46
CA ALA A 14 -1.96 6.21 18.32
C ALA A 14 -1.48 7.00 17.09
N ALA A 15 -2.12 8.13 16.78
CA ALA A 15 -1.67 9.00 15.69
C ALA A 15 -0.26 9.55 15.96
N ARG A 16 0.04 9.97 17.20
CA ARG A 16 1.36 10.47 17.56
C ARG A 16 2.45 9.39 17.53
N ALA A 17 2.12 8.16 17.93
CA ALA A 17 3.04 7.03 17.83
C ALA A 17 3.37 6.72 16.37
N GLU A 18 2.39 6.84 15.47
CA GLU A 18 2.59 6.66 14.03
C GLU A 18 3.45 7.79 13.42
N ASP A 19 3.26 9.04 13.82
CA ASP A 19 4.16 10.15 13.42
C ASP A 19 5.61 9.82 13.79
N LEU A 20 5.83 9.40 15.05
CA LEU A 20 7.15 9.07 15.55
C LEU A 20 7.76 7.86 14.82
N ARG A 21 6.95 6.86 14.47
CA ARG A 21 7.40 5.72 13.66
C ARG A 21 7.94 6.19 12.31
N LEU A 22 7.18 7.02 11.60
CA LEU A 22 7.58 7.55 10.29
C LEU A 22 8.81 8.46 10.40
N ASP A 23 8.91 9.27 11.46
CA ASP A 23 10.08 10.11 11.73
C ASP A 23 11.35 9.27 11.97
N CYS A 24 11.23 8.18 12.76
CA CYS A 24 12.34 7.26 13.00
C CYS A 24 12.78 6.55 11.71
N GLU A 25 11.84 6.11 10.88
CA GLU A 25 12.15 5.48 9.59
C GLU A 25 12.83 6.45 8.64
N GLU A 26 12.37 7.71 8.57
CA GLU A 26 13.03 8.74 7.77
C GLU A 26 14.49 8.97 8.22
N LEU A 27 14.73 8.97 9.53
CA LEU A 27 16.09 9.09 10.08
C LEU A 27 16.95 7.88 9.74
N LEU A 28 16.42 6.67 9.85
CA LEU A 28 17.11 5.43 9.45
C LEU A 28 17.48 5.47 7.97
N LEU A 29 16.55 5.87 7.11
CA LEU A 29 16.79 6.01 5.68
C LEU A 29 17.86 7.05 5.35
N LYS A 30 17.88 8.19 6.05
CA LYS A 30 18.94 9.21 5.89
C LYS A 30 20.32 8.71 6.32
N ILE A 31 20.37 7.79 7.28
CA ILE A 31 21.61 7.14 7.72
C ILE A 31 22.07 6.11 6.69
N GLU A 32 21.14 5.34 6.12
CA GLU A 32 21.43 4.28 5.13
C GLU A 32 21.74 4.83 3.73
N HIS A 33 21.15 5.97 3.35
CA HIS A 33 21.25 6.55 2.00
C HIS A 33 21.44 8.08 2.06
N PRO A 34 22.69 8.58 2.12
CA PRO A 34 22.96 10.01 2.10
C PRO A 34 22.68 10.62 0.70
N LEU A 35 21.43 11.07 0.53
CA LEU A 35 20.86 12.03 -0.45
C LEU A 35 21.68 12.36 -1.72
N GLU A 36 21.22 11.89 -2.88
CA GLU A 36 21.50 12.49 -4.20
C GLU A 36 20.25 13.22 -4.75
N ASP A 37 20.47 14.37 -5.37
CA ASP A 37 19.52 15.51 -5.42
C ASP A 37 18.60 15.51 -6.66
N SER A 38 17.88 14.41 -6.88
CA SER A 38 17.01 14.25 -8.03
C SER A 38 15.61 13.80 -7.58
N PHE A 39 14.63 14.67 -7.83
CA PHE A 39 13.26 14.60 -7.30
C PHE A 39 12.46 13.36 -7.74
N LEU A 40 13.02 12.53 -8.63
CA LEU A 40 12.51 11.23 -9.05
C LEU A 40 13.45 10.07 -8.69
N GLU A 41 14.70 10.32 -8.29
CA GLU A 41 15.71 9.27 -8.01
C GLU A 41 15.87 8.94 -6.53
N VAL A 42 15.33 9.72 -5.59
CA VAL A 42 15.48 9.40 -4.15
C VAL A 42 14.16 9.59 -3.39
N LEU A 43 13.11 8.88 -3.81
CA LEU A 43 12.15 8.46 -2.79
C LEU A 43 12.84 7.34 -2.01
N PRO A 44 13.07 7.51 -0.69
CA PRO A 44 13.87 6.56 0.04
C PRO A 44 13.22 5.18 -0.08
N PRO A 45 13.99 4.15 -0.49
CA PRO A 45 13.44 2.81 -0.65
C PRO A 45 12.85 2.36 0.67
N MET A 46 11.62 1.84 0.65
CA MET A 46 11.18 1.00 1.75
C MET A 46 11.82 -0.37 1.52
N PRO A 47 12.73 -0.83 2.41
CA PRO A 47 13.35 -2.13 2.24
C PRO A 47 12.27 -3.22 2.21
N GLY A 48 12.35 -4.12 1.23
CA GLY A 48 11.51 -5.32 1.16
C GLY A 48 10.17 -5.18 0.44
N ALA A 49 9.89 -4.03 -0.20
CA ALA A 49 8.78 -3.97 -1.16
C ALA A 49 9.14 -4.73 -2.45
N GLU A 50 8.23 -5.54 -2.97
CA GLU A 50 8.46 -6.37 -4.15
C GLU A 50 7.34 -6.22 -5.17
N ALA A 51 7.66 -6.26 -6.46
CA ALA A 51 6.70 -6.32 -7.55
C ALA A 51 6.92 -7.58 -8.40
N ARG A 52 5.83 -8.23 -8.82
CA ARG A 52 5.88 -9.44 -9.66
C ARG A 52 4.75 -9.43 -10.68
N TRP A 53 5.04 -9.85 -11.90
CA TRP A 53 4.07 -10.02 -12.98
C TRP A 53 4.00 -11.48 -13.39
N ASP A 54 2.80 -12.06 -13.44
CA ASP A 54 2.59 -13.47 -13.84
C ASP A 54 2.08 -13.63 -15.28
N GLY A 55 2.07 -12.55 -16.07
CA GLY A 55 1.46 -12.50 -17.39
C GLY A 55 0.02 -12.00 -17.40
N ARG A 56 -0.63 -11.87 -16.23
CA ARG A 56 -2.03 -11.45 -16.11
C ARG A 56 -2.29 -10.48 -14.96
N VAL A 57 -1.61 -10.67 -13.83
CA VAL A 57 -1.77 -9.89 -12.60
C VAL A 57 -0.43 -9.36 -12.14
N LEU A 58 -0.38 -8.05 -11.91
CA LEU A 58 0.75 -7.36 -11.30
C LEU A 58 0.49 -7.34 -9.80
N LYS A 59 1.36 -7.97 -9.04
CA LYS A 59 1.30 -8.01 -7.58
C LYS A 59 2.42 -7.17 -7.00
N PHE A 60 2.07 -6.20 -6.16
CA PHE A 60 2.98 -5.58 -5.21
C PHE A 60 2.81 -6.21 -3.83
N VAL A 61 3.91 -6.40 -3.11
CA VAL A 61 3.92 -6.72 -1.69
C VAL A 61 4.71 -5.64 -1.00
N VAL A 62 4.07 -4.88 -0.11
CA VAL A 62 4.71 -3.85 0.70
C VAL A 62 4.68 -4.33 2.15
N PRO A 63 5.83 -4.46 2.84
CA PRO A 63 5.90 -4.94 4.23
C PRO A 63 5.47 -3.85 5.24
N ASP A 64 4.36 -3.17 4.93
CA ASP A 64 3.74 -2.13 5.76
C ASP A 64 2.23 -2.08 5.44
N TYR A 65 1.46 -1.34 6.24
CA TYR A 65 0.04 -1.10 6.01
C TYR A 65 -0.32 0.38 6.11
N PRO A 66 -1.28 0.88 5.29
CA PRO A 66 -1.57 2.30 5.27
C PRO A 66 -2.07 2.76 6.64
N PRO A 67 -1.56 3.89 7.15
CA PRO A 67 -2.03 4.43 8.41
C PRO A 67 -3.48 4.89 8.30
N ARG A 68 -4.07 5.20 9.45
CA ARG A 68 -5.42 5.78 9.49
C ARG A 68 -5.41 7.21 8.94
N VAL A 69 -6.52 7.61 8.32
CA VAL A 69 -6.75 8.99 7.87
C VAL A 69 -6.96 9.86 9.11
N SER A 70 -5.87 10.36 9.70
CA SER A 70 -5.96 11.27 10.86
C SER A 70 -4.99 12.43 10.86
N ALA A 71 -4.16 12.60 9.82
CA ALA A 71 -3.12 13.60 9.86
C ALA A 71 -3.06 14.44 8.58
N ARG A 72 -2.86 15.75 8.80
CA ARG A 72 -2.85 16.82 7.80
C ARG A 72 -1.45 17.44 7.75
N GLY A 73 -1.06 17.98 6.60
CA GLY A 73 0.20 18.72 6.45
C GLY A 73 1.39 17.80 6.16
N SER A 74 2.48 17.94 6.91
CA SER A 74 3.75 17.23 6.65
C SER A 74 3.60 15.70 6.71
N TYR A 75 2.73 15.19 7.57
CA TYR A 75 2.46 13.75 7.68
C TYR A 75 1.89 13.15 6.39
N GLU A 76 0.88 13.79 5.79
CA GLU A 76 0.28 13.29 4.54
C GLU A 76 1.32 13.21 3.43
N ARG A 77 2.26 14.17 3.39
CA ARG A 77 3.39 14.15 2.46
C ARG A 77 4.31 12.95 2.72
N LYS A 78 4.67 12.67 3.97
CA LYS A 78 5.51 11.52 4.33
C LYS A 78 4.86 10.19 3.95
N VAL A 79 3.57 10.02 4.26
CA VAL A 79 2.82 8.81 3.89
C VAL A 79 2.75 8.68 2.38
N ARG A 80 2.46 9.76 1.64
CA ARG A 80 2.50 9.77 0.19
C ARG A 80 3.84 9.29 -0.34
N ASP A 81 4.93 9.95 0.06
CA ASP A 81 6.27 9.72 -0.47
C ASP A 81 6.73 8.29 -0.16
N ARG A 82 6.38 7.76 1.02
CA ARG A 82 6.63 6.38 1.43
C ARG A 82 5.96 5.36 0.50
N TRP A 83 4.66 5.49 0.26
CA TRP A 83 3.92 4.55 -0.60
C TRP A 83 4.34 4.65 -2.07
N LEU A 84 4.58 5.86 -2.56
CA LEU A 84 5.06 6.06 -3.92
C LEU A 84 6.45 5.45 -4.10
N GLY A 85 7.39 5.74 -3.19
CA GLY A 85 8.76 5.23 -3.26
C GLY A 85 8.83 3.72 -3.23
N ALA A 86 8.11 3.10 -2.28
CA ALA A 86 8.06 1.65 -2.16
C ALA A 86 7.59 0.96 -3.45
N MET A 87 6.51 1.45 -4.05
CA MET A 87 5.97 0.85 -5.26
C MET A 87 6.80 1.15 -6.51
N ILE A 88 7.35 2.37 -6.62
CA ILE A 88 8.21 2.76 -7.75
C ILE A 88 9.50 1.93 -7.77
N ASN A 89 10.15 1.79 -6.62
CA ASN A 89 11.40 1.05 -6.53
C ASN A 89 11.16 -0.44 -6.79
N ALA A 90 10.15 -1.05 -6.15
CA ALA A 90 9.79 -2.43 -6.38
C ALA A 90 9.48 -2.74 -7.85
N TYR A 91 8.78 -1.83 -8.53
CA TYR A 91 8.45 -1.96 -9.96
C TYR A 91 9.69 -1.84 -10.86
N THR A 92 10.58 -0.89 -10.54
CA THR A 92 11.80 -0.62 -11.29
C THR A 92 12.82 -1.75 -11.12
N GLU A 93 13.00 -2.26 -9.91
CA GLU A 93 13.86 -3.41 -9.60
C GLU A 93 13.40 -4.69 -10.31
N ALA A 94 12.09 -4.84 -10.51
CA ALA A 94 11.51 -5.96 -11.24
C ALA A 94 11.60 -5.82 -12.78
N ASP A 95 12.15 -4.70 -13.29
CA ASP A 95 12.27 -4.36 -14.72
C ASP A 95 10.96 -4.56 -15.51
N LEU A 96 9.85 -4.05 -14.94
CA LEU A 96 8.53 -4.20 -15.52
C LEU A 96 8.17 -2.99 -16.40
N HIS A 97 7.52 -3.27 -17.54
CA HIS A 97 7.05 -2.26 -18.49
C HIS A 97 5.62 -2.58 -18.94
N LEU A 98 4.66 -2.34 -18.05
CA LEU A 98 3.25 -2.65 -18.22
C LEU A 98 2.42 -1.37 -18.38
N ARG A 99 1.32 -1.49 -19.11
CA ARG A 99 0.29 -0.45 -19.22
C ARG A 99 -1.06 -1.12 -19.40
N PHE A 100 -2.04 -0.63 -18.66
CA PHE A 100 -3.44 -1.03 -18.73
C PHE A 100 -4.27 0.10 -19.33
N GLU A 101 -5.28 -0.24 -20.13
CA GLU A 101 -6.26 0.75 -20.61
C GLU A 101 -7.18 1.13 -19.45
N LYS A 102 -7.68 0.13 -18.73
CA LYS A 102 -8.39 0.31 -17.49
C LYS A 102 -7.97 -0.76 -16.49
N ALA A 103 -7.58 -0.36 -15.29
CA ALA A 103 -7.15 -1.27 -14.26
C ALA A 103 -8.25 -1.53 -13.22
N PHE A 104 -8.37 -2.78 -12.79
CA PHE A 104 -8.99 -3.11 -11.53
C PHE A 104 -7.90 -3.39 -10.48
N ILE A 105 -8.01 -2.73 -9.33
CA ILE A 105 -7.01 -2.76 -8.26
C ILE A 105 -7.61 -3.42 -7.02
N VAL A 106 -7.01 -4.50 -6.53
CA VAL A 106 -7.37 -5.09 -5.23
C VAL A 106 -6.29 -4.76 -4.23
N ILE A 107 -6.66 -4.14 -3.13
CA ILE A 107 -5.75 -3.79 -2.05
C ILE A 107 -6.11 -4.68 -0.85
N ALA A 108 -5.27 -5.68 -0.60
CA ALA A 108 -5.42 -6.59 0.52
C ALA A 108 -4.53 -6.13 1.68
N LEU A 109 -5.16 -5.77 2.80
CA LEU A 109 -4.47 -5.31 3.99
C LEU A 109 -4.42 -6.42 5.04
N TYR A 110 -3.20 -6.83 5.42
CA TYR A 110 -2.96 -7.80 6.48
C TYR A 110 -2.44 -7.05 7.70
N LEU A 111 -3.30 -6.89 8.70
CA LEU A 111 -3.00 -6.04 9.86
C LEU A 111 -2.58 -6.86 11.08
N PRO A 112 -1.74 -6.31 11.97
CA PRO A 112 -1.26 -7.04 13.14
C PRO A 112 -2.27 -7.08 14.30
N TYR A 113 -3.44 -6.45 14.14
CA TYR A 113 -4.46 -6.37 15.19
C TYR A 113 -5.81 -6.93 14.70
N SER A 114 -6.49 -7.60 15.62
CA SER A 114 -7.81 -8.21 15.40
C SER A 114 -8.98 -7.26 15.64
N LEU A 115 -8.71 -5.95 15.69
CA LEU A 115 -9.76 -4.95 15.84
C LEU A 115 -10.41 -4.72 14.47
N GLU A 116 -11.74 -4.68 14.44
CA GLU A 116 -12.49 -4.25 13.27
C GLU A 116 -12.02 -2.85 12.83
N TRP A 117 -11.86 -2.66 11.52
CA TRP A 117 -11.37 -1.42 10.95
C TRP A 117 -12.10 -1.13 9.64
N ASP A 118 -12.45 0.14 9.45
CA ASP A 118 -13.13 0.56 8.23
C ASP A 118 -12.09 0.72 7.10
N PRO A 119 -12.32 0.09 5.93
CA PRO A 119 -11.39 0.20 4.81
C PRO A 119 -11.19 1.60 4.24
N ASP A 120 -12.20 2.45 4.34
CA ASP A 120 -12.19 3.85 3.89
C ASP A 120 -11.41 4.78 4.82
N ASN A 121 -11.21 4.38 6.08
CA ASN A 121 -10.45 5.13 7.09
C ASN A 121 -8.93 5.00 6.95
N ARG A 122 -8.43 4.55 5.80
CA ARG A 122 -7.00 4.37 5.49
C ARG A 122 -6.58 5.15 4.25
N THR A 123 -5.30 5.49 4.16
CA THR A 123 -4.74 6.34 3.11
C THR A 123 -4.53 5.62 1.75
N ILE A 124 -5.56 4.90 1.29
CA ILE A 124 -5.61 4.11 0.06
C ILE A 124 -5.27 4.94 -1.19
N LYS A 125 -5.65 6.22 -1.17
CA LYS A 125 -5.38 7.19 -2.25
C LYS A 125 -3.91 7.20 -2.68
N HIS A 126 -2.95 7.00 -1.78
CA HIS A 126 -1.53 7.04 -2.15
C HIS A 126 -1.10 5.82 -2.96
N ILE A 127 -1.69 4.64 -2.70
CA ILE A 127 -1.47 3.43 -3.50
C ILE A 127 -2.01 3.62 -4.93
N ILE A 128 -3.22 4.15 -5.06
CA ILE A 128 -3.83 4.44 -6.37
C ILE A 128 -3.00 5.50 -7.12
N ASN A 129 -2.53 6.53 -6.42
CA ASN A 129 -1.62 7.52 -7.00
C ASN A 129 -0.32 6.88 -7.50
N ALA A 130 0.30 5.98 -6.73
CA ALA A 130 1.53 5.31 -7.16
C ALA A 130 1.32 4.54 -8.48
N ILE A 131 0.18 3.86 -8.65
CA ILE A 131 -0.20 3.18 -9.91
C ILE A 131 -0.27 4.17 -11.08
N ARG A 132 -0.84 5.37 -10.86
CA ARG A 132 -0.85 6.46 -11.85
C ARG A 132 0.55 7.01 -12.13
N TYR A 133 1.39 7.20 -11.11
CA TYR A 133 2.76 7.71 -11.26
C TYR A 133 3.67 6.74 -12.03
N LEU A 134 3.48 5.44 -11.81
CA LEU A 134 4.10 4.36 -12.59
C LEU A 134 3.61 4.29 -14.05
N ARG A 135 2.61 5.09 -14.43
CA ARG A 135 1.97 5.09 -15.76
C ARG A 135 1.37 3.74 -16.14
N LEU A 136 1.01 2.92 -15.15
CA LEU A 136 0.24 1.69 -15.35
C LEU A 136 -1.14 2.00 -15.92
N VAL A 137 -1.69 3.17 -15.60
CA VAL A 137 -2.91 3.72 -16.20
C VAL A 137 -2.69 5.19 -16.54
N GLU A 138 -3.49 5.74 -17.46
CA GLU A 138 -3.36 7.15 -17.86
C GLU A 138 -3.75 8.13 -16.74
N THR A 139 -4.86 7.86 -16.04
CA THR A 139 -5.36 8.66 -14.93
C THR A 139 -5.99 7.79 -13.85
N ASP A 140 -6.22 8.33 -12.66
CA ASP A 140 -6.95 7.67 -11.56
C ASP A 140 -8.46 7.93 -11.62
N SER A 141 -8.98 8.37 -12.77
CA SER A 141 -10.41 8.61 -12.96
C SER A 141 -11.20 7.31 -13.03
N TRP A 142 -12.50 7.39 -12.73
CA TRP A 142 -13.44 6.25 -12.79
C TRP A 142 -13.46 5.51 -14.15
N ARG A 143 -13.02 6.18 -15.22
CA ARG A 143 -12.89 5.61 -16.56
C ARG A 143 -11.72 4.63 -16.68
N HIS A 144 -10.65 4.82 -15.92
CA HIS A 144 -9.40 4.08 -16.04
C HIS A 144 -9.09 3.23 -14.80
N VAL A 145 -9.77 3.48 -13.68
CA VAL A 145 -9.53 2.77 -12.43
C VAL A 145 -10.83 2.32 -11.80
N SER A 146 -10.83 1.10 -11.29
CA SER A 146 -11.78 0.58 -10.32
C SER A 146 -11.00 -0.12 -9.23
N TYR A 147 -11.47 -0.10 -7.98
CA TYR A 147 -10.73 -0.74 -6.90
C TYR A 147 -11.62 -1.37 -5.85
N ALA A 148 -11.04 -2.34 -5.13
CA ALA A 148 -11.61 -2.97 -3.96
C ALA A 148 -10.55 -3.00 -2.84
N VAL A 149 -11.01 -2.92 -1.59
CA VAL A 149 -10.16 -3.10 -0.41
C VAL A 149 -10.68 -4.31 0.35
N VAL A 150 -9.78 -5.24 0.67
CA VAL A 150 -10.06 -6.41 1.48
C VAL A 150 -9.11 -6.44 2.66
N GLY A 151 -9.48 -7.17 3.71
CA GLY A 151 -8.78 -7.12 4.98
C GLY A 151 -8.70 -8.48 5.65
N GLU A 152 -7.51 -8.80 6.16
CA GLU A 152 -7.27 -9.96 7.02
C GLU A 152 -6.35 -9.59 8.19
N VAL A 153 -6.28 -10.46 9.19
CA VAL A 153 -5.38 -10.30 10.34
C VAL A 153 -4.17 -11.20 10.15
N ASP A 154 -2.99 -10.61 10.10
CA ASP A 154 -1.72 -11.33 10.15
C ASP A 154 -0.80 -10.65 11.16
N LYS A 155 -0.68 -11.27 12.34
CA LYS A 155 0.14 -10.77 13.44
C LYS A 155 1.63 -11.00 13.23
N ALA A 156 1.98 -12.03 12.46
CA ALA A 156 3.37 -12.43 12.27
C ALA A 156 4.01 -11.65 11.12
N ASN A 157 3.23 -11.34 10.08
CA ASN A 157 3.72 -10.68 8.88
C ASN A 157 2.73 -9.63 8.35
N PRO A 158 2.55 -8.49 9.05
CA PRO A 158 1.68 -7.43 8.59
C PRO A 158 2.22 -6.81 7.31
N ARG A 159 1.33 -6.61 6.32
CA ARG A 159 1.72 -6.19 4.97
C ARG A 159 0.52 -5.69 4.19
N THR A 160 0.79 -5.10 3.04
CA THR A 160 -0.19 -4.74 2.03
C THR A 160 0.16 -5.41 0.73
N GLU A 161 -0.79 -6.14 0.17
CA GLU A 161 -0.68 -6.69 -1.16
C GLU A 161 -1.58 -5.90 -2.12
N VAL A 162 -1.02 -5.46 -3.24
CA VAL A 162 -1.77 -4.71 -4.27
C VAL A 162 -1.75 -5.52 -5.55
N TYR A 163 -2.93 -5.91 -6.02
CA TYR A 163 -3.10 -6.65 -7.26
C TYR A 163 -3.69 -5.73 -8.32
N VAL A 164 -3.07 -5.66 -9.49
CA VAL A 164 -3.48 -4.82 -10.61
C VAL A 164 -3.64 -5.69 -11.86
N PHE A 165 -4.77 -5.59 -12.53
CA PHE A 165 -5.05 -6.32 -13.76
C PHE A 165 -5.98 -5.52 -14.69
N GLU A 166 -5.98 -5.88 -15.98
CA GLU A 166 -6.79 -5.24 -17.02
C GLU A 166 -8.30 -5.46 -16.80
N TRP A 167 -9.11 -4.43 -17.08
CA TRP A 167 -10.56 -4.43 -16.98
C TRP A 167 -11.22 -3.92 -18.29
N PRO A 168 -12.31 -4.55 -18.79
CA PRO A 168 -13.02 -5.68 -18.21
C PRO A 168 -12.22 -6.97 -18.28
N TRP A 169 -12.28 -7.72 -17.19
CA TRP A 169 -11.60 -9.00 -17.11
C TRP A 169 -12.35 -10.07 -17.91
N ASN A 170 -11.67 -10.66 -18.90
CA ASN A 170 -12.27 -11.66 -19.81
C ASN A 170 -11.83 -13.12 -19.49
N GLY A 171 -11.18 -13.38 -18.35
CA GLY A 171 -10.75 -14.73 -17.92
C GLY A 171 -11.52 -15.30 -16.71
N PRO A 172 -11.05 -16.38 -16.07
CA PRO A 172 -11.54 -16.79 -14.75
C PRO A 172 -11.22 -15.74 -13.69
N VAL A 173 -12.16 -15.42 -12.78
CA VAL A 173 -12.09 -14.27 -11.86
C VAL A 173 -10.76 -14.27 -11.07
N PRO A 174 -9.84 -13.29 -11.27
CA PRO A 174 -8.53 -13.28 -10.64
C PRO A 174 -8.66 -13.13 -9.13
N LEU A 175 -9.73 -12.48 -8.69
CA LEU A 175 -10.01 -12.18 -7.29
C LEU A 175 -10.03 -13.45 -6.43
N VAL A 176 -10.68 -14.52 -6.90
CA VAL A 176 -10.79 -15.76 -6.10
C VAL A 176 -9.46 -16.50 -6.08
N GLU A 177 -8.77 -16.64 -7.22
CA GLU A 177 -7.48 -17.35 -7.29
C GLU A 177 -6.33 -16.58 -6.61
N ALA A 178 -6.29 -15.26 -6.73
CA ALA A 178 -5.28 -14.40 -6.09
C ALA A 178 -5.45 -14.36 -4.57
N LEU A 179 -6.70 -14.36 -4.07
CA LEU A 179 -6.97 -14.39 -2.63
C LEU A 179 -6.83 -15.81 -2.04
N THR A 180 -7.14 -16.87 -2.79
CA THR A 180 -7.08 -18.25 -2.28
C THR A 180 -5.69 -18.88 -2.30
N ARG A 181 -4.75 -18.43 -3.14
CA ARG A 181 -3.37 -18.98 -3.17
C ARG A 181 -2.55 -18.69 -1.92
N ASN A 182 -2.95 -17.73 -1.08
CA ASN A 182 -2.33 -17.49 0.23
C ASN A 182 -2.94 -18.33 1.37
N GLY A 183 -4.06 -19.04 1.14
CA GLY A 183 -4.80 -19.77 2.18
C GLY A 183 -4.49 -21.27 2.30
N SER A 184 -3.57 -21.82 1.50
CA SER A 184 -3.25 -23.26 1.49
C SER A 184 -1.85 -23.57 2.02
N LYS A 185 -1.57 -23.18 3.26
CA LYS A 185 -0.57 -23.84 4.10
C LYS A 185 -1.16 -24.12 5.47
N GLY A 186 -1.75 -25.30 5.62
CA GLY A 186 -2.28 -25.77 6.89
C GLY A 186 -3.27 -26.91 6.73
N THR A 187 -2.83 -28.04 6.17
CA THR A 187 -3.41 -29.37 6.42
C THR A 187 -2.51 -30.42 5.78
N SER A 188 -1.53 -30.86 6.55
CA SER A 188 -0.94 -32.20 6.51
C SER A 188 -0.19 -32.43 7.80
#